data_AF-A0A978T8H3-F1
#
_entry.id   AF-A0A978T8H3-F1
#
_cell.length_a   1.000
_cell.length_b   1.000
_cell.length_c   1.000
_cell.angle_alpha   90.00
_cell.angle_beta   90.00
_cell.angle_gamma   90.00
#
_symmetry.space_group_name_H-M   'P 1'
#
loop_
_entity.id
_entity.type
_entity.pdbx_description
1 polymer ?
#
loop_
_entity_poly.entity_id
_entity_poly.type
_entity_poly.pdbx_seq_one_letter_code
_entity_poly.pdbx_strand_id
1 'polypeptide(L)'
;MTAFVVFDIDGVIRDVANSYSRAIADTVEHFTNQKYRPSLEDIDLLKSEGLWNNDWLASQELIYRYFEKQGLTRESVSISYEEIVDYFQRRYRGENLDNPDMWDGYISQEPILADKSYFDSLTQNGLYWGFFSGATRGSANYILQRRLGLENPVLVAMEDAPGKPEPTGLFLAVQLIAEKFSLPPNNSLPVFYLGDTVADMMTVQQARKIHPQRQWIAIGVLPPHLHSDPYRKEKYRQILLNSGANDVIDKVTDFNPKLGDAPYF
;
A
#
# COMPACT_ATOMS: atom_id res chain seq x y z
N MET A 1 -8.32 24.20 10.20
CA MET A 1 -9.15 23.63 9.12
C MET A 1 -9.59 22.26 9.58
N THR A 2 -10.85 21.89 9.35
CA THR A 2 -11.37 20.55 9.68
C THR A 2 -11.53 19.76 8.39
N ALA A 3 -11.06 18.52 8.35
CA ALA A 3 -11.06 17.69 7.15
C ALA A 3 -11.03 16.20 7.51
N PHE A 4 -11.35 15.36 6.52
CA PHE A 4 -11.00 13.94 6.55
C PHE A 4 -9.60 13.73 5.98
N VAL A 5 -8.85 12.79 6.55
CA VAL A 5 -7.53 12.38 6.05
C VAL A 5 -7.49 10.86 5.98
N VAL A 6 -7.42 10.33 4.76
CA VAL A 6 -7.35 8.89 4.51
C VAL A 6 -5.96 8.55 4.05
N PHE A 7 -5.35 7.54 4.67
CA PHE A 7 -4.00 7.10 4.36
C PHE A 7 -4.03 5.73 3.67
N ASP A 8 -3.23 5.54 2.63
CA ASP A 8 -2.73 4.20 2.32
C ASP A 8 -1.78 3.73 3.44
N ILE A 9 -1.45 2.44 3.45
CA ILE A 9 -0.58 1.82 4.45
C ILE A 9 0.79 1.50 3.84
N ASP A 10 0.79 0.79 2.71
CA ASP A 10 2.02 0.35 2.05
C ASP A 10 2.68 1.56 1.38
N GLY A 11 3.98 1.77 1.61
CA GLY A 11 4.70 2.95 1.09
C GLY A 11 4.42 4.27 1.82
N VAL A 12 3.34 4.34 2.61
CA VAL A 12 2.92 5.55 3.34
C VAL A 12 3.13 5.43 4.86
N ILE A 13 2.58 4.39 5.49
CA ILE A 13 2.70 4.15 6.94
C ILE A 13 3.82 3.17 7.28
N ARG A 14 4.12 2.26 6.35
CA ARG A 14 5.24 1.33 6.46
C ARG A 14 6.04 1.26 5.17
N ASP A 15 7.34 1.02 5.29
CA ASP A 15 8.21 0.73 4.15
C ASP A 15 8.23 -0.77 3.86
N VAL A 16 7.69 -1.14 2.71
CA VAL A 16 7.54 -2.53 2.27
C VAL A 16 8.56 -2.94 1.21
N ALA A 17 9.48 -2.05 0.81
CA ALA A 17 10.38 -2.27 -0.33
C ALA A 17 11.26 -3.52 -0.15
N ASN A 18 11.64 -3.82 1.09
CA ASN A 18 12.56 -4.92 1.40
C ASN A 18 11.84 -6.20 1.90
N SER A 19 10.51 -6.20 2.02
CA SER A 19 9.76 -7.35 2.54
C SER A 19 9.18 -8.20 1.42
N TYR A 20 8.38 -7.61 0.52
CA TYR A 20 7.75 -8.34 -0.58
C TYR A 20 8.77 -8.87 -1.58
N SER A 21 9.68 -8.03 -2.08
CA SER A 21 10.71 -8.46 -3.04
C SER A 21 11.62 -9.55 -2.45
N ARG A 22 11.87 -9.51 -1.13
CA ARG A 22 12.61 -10.56 -0.43
C ARG A 22 11.80 -11.85 -0.31
N ALA A 23 10.50 -11.78 -0.03
CA ALA A 23 9.61 -12.93 -0.01
C ALA A 23 9.52 -13.60 -1.39
N ILE A 24 9.41 -12.82 -2.47
CA ILE A 24 9.48 -13.32 -3.85
C ILE A 24 10.81 -14.05 -4.08
N ALA A 25 11.93 -13.39 -3.78
CA ALA A 25 13.25 -13.97 -4.03
C ALA A 25 13.49 -15.28 -3.28
N ASP A 26 13.10 -15.35 -2.01
CA ASP A 26 13.18 -16.58 -1.21
C ASP A 26 12.27 -17.70 -1.73
N THR A 27 11.07 -17.34 -2.17
CA THR A 27 10.10 -18.30 -2.72
C THR A 27 10.63 -18.91 -4.01
N VAL A 28 11.11 -18.08 -4.93
CA VAL A 28 11.71 -18.54 -6.19
C VAL A 28 12.97 -19.37 -5.91
N GLU A 29 13.83 -18.96 -4.99
CA GLU A 29 15.02 -19.73 -4.62
C GLU A 29 14.68 -21.11 -4.05
N HIS A 30 13.65 -21.20 -3.21
CA HIS A 30 13.18 -22.47 -2.65
C HIS A 30 12.71 -23.43 -3.76
N PHE A 31 11.78 -22.98 -4.60
CA PHE A 31 11.14 -23.82 -5.62
C PHE A 31 12.03 -24.10 -6.84
N THR A 32 13.16 -23.41 -6.95
CA THR A 32 14.20 -23.71 -7.96
C THR A 32 15.37 -24.51 -7.39
N ASN A 33 15.21 -25.14 -6.22
CA ASN A 33 16.27 -25.92 -5.55
C ASN A 33 17.56 -25.12 -5.35
N GLN A 34 17.42 -23.85 -4.95
CA GLN A 34 18.51 -22.90 -4.70
C GLN A 34 19.37 -22.60 -5.95
N LYS A 35 18.85 -22.87 -7.15
CA LYS A 35 19.58 -22.62 -8.41
C LYS A 35 19.32 -21.22 -8.97
N TYR A 36 18.23 -20.58 -8.59
CA TYR A 36 17.89 -19.25 -9.07
C TYR A 36 17.26 -18.41 -7.98
N ARG A 37 17.86 -17.25 -7.72
CA ARG A 37 17.33 -16.21 -6.86
C ARG A 37 17.20 -14.92 -7.69
N PRO A 38 15.98 -14.41 -7.95
CA PRO A 38 15.80 -13.20 -8.72
C PRO A 38 16.39 -11.99 -7.98
N SER A 39 17.03 -11.10 -8.73
CA SER A 39 17.45 -9.80 -8.24
C SER A 39 16.26 -8.84 -8.12
N LEU A 40 16.45 -7.69 -7.45
CA LEU A 40 15.44 -6.63 -7.43
C LEU A 40 15.10 -6.16 -8.85
N GLU A 41 16.10 -6.08 -9.73
CA GLU A 41 15.90 -5.70 -11.13
C GLU A 41 15.05 -6.73 -11.88
N ASP A 42 15.26 -8.03 -11.67
CA ASP A 42 14.42 -9.08 -12.28
C ASP A 42 12.96 -8.96 -11.83
N ILE A 43 12.72 -8.67 -10.55
CA ILE A 43 11.38 -8.49 -9.98
C ILE A 43 10.71 -7.22 -10.54
N ASP A 44 11.44 -6.11 -10.60
CA ASP A 44 10.94 -4.85 -11.16
C ASP A 44 10.59 -4.99 -12.65
N LEU A 45 11.45 -5.67 -13.42
CA LEU A 45 11.21 -5.99 -14.83
C LEU A 45 9.94 -6.84 -14.99
N LEU A 46 9.79 -7.89 -14.19
CA LEU A 46 8.58 -8.72 -14.21
C LEU A 46 7.34 -7.90 -13.89
N LYS A 47 7.36 -7.09 -12.82
CA LYS A 47 6.23 -6.24 -12.43
C LYS A 47 5.87 -5.20 -13.50
N SER A 48 6.86 -4.71 -14.25
CA SER A 48 6.64 -3.77 -15.35
C SER A 48 5.81 -4.33 -16.51
N GLU A 49 5.67 -5.66 -16.61
CA GLU A 49 4.82 -6.32 -17.61
C GLU A 49 3.32 -6.09 -17.34
N GLY A 50 2.94 -5.74 -16.11
CA GLY A 50 1.55 -5.43 -15.75
C GLY A 50 0.58 -6.61 -15.78
N LEU A 51 1.09 -7.85 -15.88
CA LEU A 51 0.28 -9.08 -15.93
C LEU A 51 0.12 -9.77 -14.56
N TRP A 52 1.02 -9.48 -13.61
CA TRP A 52 1.17 -10.23 -12.37
C TRP A 52 0.49 -9.48 -11.22
N ASN A 53 -0.81 -9.71 -11.07
CA ASN A 53 -1.68 -8.93 -10.16
C ASN A 53 -1.40 -9.12 -8.66
N ASN A 54 -0.55 -10.07 -8.27
CA ASN A 54 -0.07 -10.22 -6.91
C ASN A 54 1.33 -10.86 -6.88
N ASP A 55 2.02 -10.74 -5.75
CA ASP A 55 3.38 -11.24 -5.59
C ASP A 55 3.48 -12.78 -5.58
N TRP A 56 2.39 -13.50 -5.35
CA TRP A 56 2.36 -14.97 -5.43
C TRP A 56 2.40 -15.44 -6.88
N LEU A 57 1.59 -14.83 -7.76
CA LEU A 57 1.62 -15.04 -9.20
C LEU A 57 2.96 -14.61 -9.80
N ALA A 58 3.53 -13.49 -9.33
CA ALA A 58 4.87 -13.05 -9.72
C ALA A 58 5.94 -14.10 -9.36
N SER A 59 5.86 -14.68 -8.15
CA SER A 59 6.77 -15.74 -7.70
C SER A 59 6.62 -16.99 -8.57
N GLN A 60 5.39 -17.42 -8.84
CA GLN A 60 5.10 -18.57 -9.70
C GLN A 60 5.64 -18.38 -11.12
N GLU A 61 5.44 -17.21 -11.72
CA GLU A 61 5.93 -16.94 -13.06
C GLU A 61 7.47 -17.00 -13.12
N LEU A 62 8.17 -16.43 -12.14
CA LEU A 62 9.64 -16.49 -12.10
C LEU A 62 10.16 -17.92 -11.98
N ILE A 63 9.46 -18.76 -11.21
CA ILE A 63 9.75 -20.20 -11.10
C ILE A 63 9.58 -20.88 -12.46
N TYR A 64 8.46 -20.64 -13.16
CA TYR A 64 8.23 -21.23 -14.48
C TYR A 64 9.25 -20.76 -15.52
N ARG A 65 9.54 -19.46 -15.59
CA ARG A 65 10.56 -18.91 -16.49
C ARG A 65 11.94 -19.52 -16.26
N TYR A 66 12.28 -19.83 -15.00
CA TYR A 66 13.52 -20.53 -14.70
C TYR A 66 13.53 -21.94 -15.33
N PHE A 67 12.49 -22.75 -15.11
CA PHE A 67 12.43 -24.11 -15.63
C PHE A 67 12.30 -24.18 -17.15
N GLU A 68 11.57 -23.24 -17.77
CA GLU A 68 11.52 -23.09 -19.23
C GLU A 68 12.91 -22.84 -19.83
N LYS A 69 13.74 -22.01 -19.17
CA LYS A 69 15.14 -21.81 -19.56
C LYS A 69 16.01 -23.07 -19.41
N GLN A 70 15.60 -24.02 -18.58
CA GLN A 70 16.23 -25.34 -18.46
C GLN A 70 15.69 -26.38 -19.46
N GLY A 71 14.76 -25.98 -20.34
CA GLY A 71 14.16 -26.86 -21.35
C GLY A 71 12.99 -27.70 -20.86
N LEU A 72 12.43 -27.39 -19.68
CA LEU A 72 11.23 -28.04 -19.15
C LEU A 72 9.96 -27.28 -19.55
N THR A 73 8.85 -27.99 -19.74
CA THR A 73 7.54 -27.35 -19.96
C THR A 73 6.86 -27.06 -18.63
N ARG A 74 5.96 -26.07 -18.57
CA ARG A 74 5.25 -25.71 -17.33
C ARG A 74 4.49 -26.89 -16.74
N GLU A 75 3.90 -27.74 -17.59
CA GLU A 75 3.14 -28.92 -17.17
C GLU A 75 4.02 -29.99 -16.53
N SER A 76 5.33 -30.00 -16.83
CA SER A 76 6.29 -30.93 -16.24
C SER A 76 6.79 -30.48 -14.86
N VAL A 77 6.54 -29.22 -14.48
CA VAL A 77 6.90 -28.65 -13.18
C VAL A 77 5.76 -28.90 -12.20
N SER A 78 5.88 -29.94 -11.37
CA SER A 78 4.87 -30.32 -10.37
C SER A 78 4.96 -29.44 -9.11
N ILE A 79 4.56 -28.17 -9.22
CA ILE A 79 4.47 -27.22 -8.11
C ILE A 79 3.06 -26.64 -8.09
N SER A 80 2.34 -26.80 -6.98
CA SER A 80 1.02 -26.21 -6.82
C SER A 80 1.10 -24.73 -6.49
N TYR A 81 0.07 -23.97 -6.88
CA TYR A 81 -0.03 -22.56 -6.51
C TYR A 81 -0.15 -22.38 -4.99
N GLU A 82 -0.85 -23.30 -4.33
CA GLU A 82 -1.07 -23.31 -2.90
C GLU A 82 0.24 -23.47 -2.12
N GLU A 83 1.16 -24.32 -2.59
CA GLU A 83 2.50 -24.47 -1.99
C GLU A 83 3.33 -23.19 -2.12
N ILE A 84 3.25 -22.50 -3.27
CA ILE A 84 3.93 -21.21 -3.48
C ILE A 84 3.37 -20.17 -2.52
N VAL A 85 2.04 -20.08 -2.40
CA VAL A 85 1.37 -19.14 -1.49
C VAL A 85 1.74 -19.44 -0.04
N ASP A 86 1.69 -20.70 0.41
CA ASP A 86 2.03 -21.07 1.79
C ASP A 86 3.49 -20.72 2.11
N TYR A 87 4.44 -21.10 1.26
CA TYR A 87 5.85 -20.79 1.49
C TYR A 87 6.10 -19.27 1.52
N PHE A 88 5.55 -18.53 0.55
CA PHE A 88 5.64 -17.08 0.51
C PHE A 88 5.12 -16.47 1.81
N GLN A 89 3.92 -16.90 2.24
CA GLN A 89 3.28 -16.38 3.44
C GLN A 89 4.09 -16.70 4.69
N ARG A 90 4.72 -17.87 4.79
CA ARG A 90 5.61 -18.21 5.91
C ARG A 90 6.86 -17.33 5.96
N ARG A 91 7.43 -16.97 4.81
CA ARG A 91 8.53 -15.98 4.77
C ARG A 91 8.05 -14.59 5.18
N TYR A 92 6.88 -14.18 4.69
CA TYR A 92 6.37 -12.83 4.90
C TYR A 92 5.82 -12.61 6.31
N ARG A 93 4.96 -13.50 6.81
CA ARG A 93 4.28 -13.41 8.11
C ARG A 93 5.02 -14.16 9.22
N GLY A 94 5.71 -15.25 8.90
CA GLY A 94 6.31 -16.17 9.87
C GLY A 94 5.56 -17.50 9.96
N GLU A 95 5.90 -18.34 10.92
CA GLU A 95 5.34 -19.71 10.99
C GLU A 95 3.85 -19.74 11.37
N ASN A 96 3.40 -18.76 12.15
CA ASN A 96 2.04 -18.72 12.70
C ASN A 96 1.12 -17.85 11.84
N LEU A 97 0.79 -18.31 10.62
CA LEU A 97 0.05 -17.53 9.63
C LEU A 97 -1.27 -16.93 10.14
N ASP A 98 -2.01 -17.69 10.96
CA ASP A 98 -3.34 -17.30 11.45
C ASP A 98 -3.30 -16.48 12.75
N ASN A 99 -2.13 -16.33 13.37
CA ASN A 99 -1.98 -15.56 14.61
C ASN A 99 -1.02 -14.37 14.41
N PRO A 100 -1.55 -13.18 14.07
CA PRO A 100 -0.77 -11.96 13.94
C PRO A 100 0.07 -11.61 15.17
N ASP A 101 -0.30 -12.07 16.38
CA ASP A 101 0.47 -11.86 17.60
C ASP A 101 1.72 -12.74 17.70
N MET A 102 1.88 -13.69 16.79
CA MET A 102 3.06 -14.55 16.69
C MET A 102 3.82 -14.37 15.39
N TRP A 103 3.47 -13.37 14.57
CA TRP A 103 4.20 -13.08 13.35
C TRP A 103 5.60 -12.54 13.63
N ASP A 104 6.59 -13.25 13.07
CA ASP A 104 8.02 -13.01 13.18
C ASP A 104 8.73 -13.00 11.81
N GLY A 105 7.95 -13.05 10.72
CA GLY A 105 8.45 -12.96 9.34
C GLY A 105 8.87 -11.54 8.93
N TYR A 106 9.07 -11.32 7.64
CA TYR A 106 9.53 -10.03 7.08
C TYR A 106 8.67 -8.83 7.44
N ILE A 107 7.36 -9.02 7.59
CA ILE A 107 6.44 -7.97 8.04
C ILE A 107 6.83 -7.37 9.40
N SER A 108 7.50 -8.15 10.27
CA SER A 108 7.97 -7.69 11.58
C SER A 108 9.19 -6.77 11.51
N GLN A 109 9.87 -6.72 10.36
CA GLN A 109 11.09 -5.95 10.14
C GLN A 109 10.85 -4.69 9.30
N GLU A 110 9.64 -4.52 8.76
CA GLU A 110 9.27 -3.33 7.99
C GLU A 110 9.38 -2.06 8.86
N PRO A 111 10.11 -1.04 8.40
CA PRO A 111 10.16 0.27 9.06
C PRO A 111 8.77 0.91 9.11
N ILE A 112 8.44 1.48 10.27
CA ILE A 112 7.22 2.28 10.46
C ILE A 112 7.56 3.75 10.19
N LEU A 113 6.77 4.42 9.36
CA LEU A 113 7.05 5.75 8.78
C LEU A 113 6.33 6.90 9.49
N ALA A 114 5.37 6.58 10.36
CA ALA A 114 4.68 7.51 11.25
C ALA A 114 4.50 6.85 12.61
N ASP A 115 4.52 7.61 13.71
CA ASP A 115 4.27 7.08 15.05
C ASP A 115 2.85 7.45 15.54
N LYS A 116 2.45 6.90 16.69
CA LYS A 116 1.14 7.20 17.31
C LYS A 116 0.95 8.70 17.58
N SER A 117 2.03 9.41 17.95
CA SER A 117 1.97 10.84 18.28
C SER A 117 1.63 11.71 17.07
N TYR A 118 2.04 11.28 15.87
CA TYR A 118 1.62 11.92 14.63
C TYR A 118 0.09 11.88 14.47
N PHE A 119 -0.55 10.74 14.67
CA PHE A 119 -2.01 10.61 14.57
C PHE A 119 -2.75 11.36 15.69
N ASP A 120 -2.20 11.35 16.91
CA ASP A 120 -2.72 12.15 18.02
C ASP A 120 -2.71 13.65 17.65
N SER A 121 -1.64 14.12 17.01
CA SER A 121 -1.51 15.50 16.54
C SER A 121 -2.56 15.84 15.47
N LEU A 122 -2.89 14.93 14.55
CA LEU A 122 -3.95 15.15 13.55
C LEU A 122 -5.30 15.36 14.24
N THR A 123 -5.64 14.50 15.19
CA THR A 123 -6.88 14.63 15.97
C THR A 123 -6.93 15.93 16.76
N GLN A 124 -5.84 16.33 17.42
CA GLN A 124 -5.76 17.61 18.14
C GLN A 124 -5.95 18.82 17.23
N ASN A 125 -5.57 18.71 15.95
CA ASN A 125 -5.76 19.75 14.94
C ASN A 125 -7.14 19.71 14.25
N GLY A 126 -8.07 18.89 14.73
CA GLY A 126 -9.43 18.79 14.18
C GLY A 126 -9.49 18.04 12.85
N LEU A 127 -8.54 17.13 12.59
CA LEU A 127 -8.54 16.26 11.43
C LEU A 127 -9.03 14.87 11.82
N TYR A 128 -9.99 14.35 11.06
CA TYR A 128 -10.56 13.02 11.26
C TYR A 128 -9.92 12.05 10.29
N TRP A 129 -9.35 10.96 10.78
CA TRP A 129 -8.49 10.10 9.96
C TRP A 129 -8.84 8.62 10.02
N GLY A 130 -8.39 7.91 8.98
CA GLY A 130 -8.54 6.47 8.81
C GLY A 130 -7.69 5.95 7.65
N PHE A 131 -7.82 4.67 7.34
CA PHE A 131 -6.98 3.99 6.35
C PHE A 131 -7.81 3.35 5.23
N PHE A 132 -7.32 3.42 4.00
CA PHE A 132 -7.82 2.65 2.87
C PHE A 132 -6.65 2.04 2.10
N SER A 133 -6.53 0.71 2.13
CA SER A 133 -5.37 0.02 1.58
C SER A 133 -5.71 -1.25 0.83
N GLY A 134 -4.84 -1.61 -0.13
CA GLY A 134 -4.85 -2.89 -0.82
C GLY A 134 -4.24 -4.04 0.01
N ALA A 135 -3.75 -3.76 1.22
CA ALA A 135 -3.29 -4.80 2.13
C ALA A 135 -4.46 -5.63 2.69
N THR A 136 -4.23 -6.94 2.89
CA THR A 136 -5.17 -7.80 3.62
C THR A 136 -5.41 -7.25 5.02
N ARG A 137 -6.62 -7.42 5.55
CA ARG A 137 -6.99 -6.96 6.89
C ARG A 137 -6.02 -7.41 7.99
N GLY A 138 -5.56 -8.67 7.93
CA GLY A 138 -4.60 -9.21 8.89
C GLY A 138 -3.29 -8.42 8.91
N SER A 139 -2.70 -8.19 7.72
CA SER A 139 -1.48 -7.40 7.57
C SER A 139 -1.66 -5.95 8.02
N ALA A 140 -2.75 -5.30 7.62
CA ALA A 140 -3.04 -3.93 8.03
C ALA A 140 -3.21 -3.81 9.55
N ASN A 141 -3.96 -4.71 10.19
CA ASN A 141 -4.15 -4.69 11.64
C ASN A 141 -2.84 -4.96 12.41
N TYR A 142 -2.01 -5.89 11.93
CA TYR A 142 -0.69 -6.12 12.49
C TYR A 142 0.16 -4.85 12.53
N ILE A 143 0.15 -4.08 11.44
CA ILE A 143 0.90 -2.82 11.37
C ILE A 143 0.26 -1.75 12.24
N LEU A 144 -1.03 -1.47 12.06
CA LEU A 144 -1.70 -0.34 12.69
C LEU A 144 -1.91 -0.51 14.20
N GLN A 145 -2.30 -1.71 14.64
CA GLN A 145 -2.63 -1.95 16.05
C GLN A 145 -1.41 -2.46 16.80
N ARG A 146 -0.68 -3.44 16.26
CA ARG A 146 0.40 -4.10 17.00
C ARG A 146 1.73 -3.37 16.89
N ARG A 147 2.17 -2.99 15.69
CA ARG A 147 3.46 -2.29 15.49
C ARG A 147 3.36 -0.80 15.84
N LEU A 148 2.27 -0.14 15.44
CA LEU A 148 2.07 1.29 15.61
C LEU A 148 1.33 1.66 16.91
N GLY A 149 0.53 0.74 17.47
CA GLY A 149 -0.15 0.96 18.76
C GLY A 149 -1.44 1.77 18.69
N LEU A 150 -2.10 1.83 17.52
CA LEU A 150 -3.39 2.50 17.37
C LEU A 150 -4.53 1.65 17.93
N GLU A 151 -5.46 2.30 18.63
CA GLU A 151 -6.63 1.66 19.21
C GLU A 151 -7.82 1.76 18.25
N ASN A 152 -8.33 0.62 17.78
CA ASN A 152 -9.47 0.50 16.88
C ASN A 152 -9.43 1.50 15.69
N PRO A 153 -8.34 1.54 14.90
CA PRO A 153 -8.24 2.46 13.76
C PRO A 153 -9.36 2.17 12.74
N VAL A 154 -9.90 3.22 12.10
CA VAL A 154 -10.80 3.01 10.96
C VAL A 154 -9.98 2.46 9.80
N LEU A 155 -10.37 1.29 9.29
CA LEU A 155 -9.63 0.58 8.26
C LEU A 155 -10.59 -0.03 7.23
N VAL A 156 -10.44 0.41 5.98
CA VAL A 156 -10.93 -0.29 4.80
C VAL A 156 -9.76 -1.05 4.18
N ALA A 157 -9.80 -2.37 4.26
CA ALA A 157 -8.80 -3.29 3.74
C ALA A 157 -9.24 -3.88 2.39
N MET A 158 -8.37 -4.68 1.78
CA MET A 158 -8.59 -5.32 0.48
C MET A 158 -9.92 -6.09 0.40
N GLU A 159 -10.34 -6.70 1.51
CA GLU A 159 -11.54 -7.55 1.57
C GLU A 159 -12.86 -6.75 1.59
N ASP A 160 -12.83 -5.45 1.84
CA ASP A 160 -14.03 -4.64 2.11
C ASP A 160 -14.64 -3.97 0.88
N ALA A 161 -13.84 -3.75 -0.16
CA ALA A 161 -14.24 -2.99 -1.34
C ALA A 161 -13.42 -3.40 -2.57
N PRO A 162 -13.89 -3.06 -3.78
CA PRO A 162 -13.07 -3.20 -4.99
C PRO A 162 -11.72 -2.48 -4.84
N GLY A 163 -10.69 -3.04 -5.48
CA GLY A 163 -9.35 -2.46 -5.45
C GLY A 163 -9.26 -1.11 -6.16
N LYS A 164 -8.28 -0.30 -5.76
CA LYS A 164 -7.89 0.94 -6.45
C LYS A 164 -7.62 0.66 -7.93
N PRO A 165 -7.97 1.56 -8.87
CA PRO A 165 -8.38 2.95 -8.67
C PRO A 165 -9.89 3.16 -8.44
N GLU A 166 -10.64 2.12 -8.10
CA GLU A 166 -12.08 2.23 -7.83
C GLU A 166 -12.32 2.93 -6.47
N PRO A 167 -13.11 4.03 -6.42
CA PRO A 167 -13.21 4.88 -5.23
C PRO A 167 -14.20 4.40 -4.15
N THR A 168 -14.91 3.28 -4.31
CA THR A 168 -15.88 2.79 -3.32
C THR A 168 -15.23 2.58 -1.96
N GLY A 169 -14.00 2.04 -1.92
CA GLY A 169 -13.26 1.87 -0.67
C GLY A 169 -12.91 3.19 0.02
N LEU A 170 -12.58 4.24 -0.76
CA LEU A 170 -12.36 5.58 -0.23
C LEU A 170 -13.65 6.18 0.36
N PHE A 171 -14.79 6.01 -0.31
CA PHE A 171 -16.08 6.46 0.21
C PHE A 171 -16.46 5.76 1.51
N LEU A 172 -16.27 4.43 1.55
CA LEU A 172 -16.49 3.64 2.75
C LEU A 172 -15.60 4.11 3.91
N ALA A 173 -14.31 4.36 3.66
CA ALA A 173 -13.40 4.85 4.69
C ALA A 173 -13.89 6.18 5.27
N VAL A 174 -14.28 7.12 4.42
CA VAL A 174 -14.80 8.42 4.85
C VAL A 174 -16.11 8.30 5.63
N GLN A 175 -17.00 7.40 5.21
CA GLN A 175 -18.23 7.10 5.95
C GLN A 175 -17.92 6.55 7.35
N LEU A 176 -17.06 5.55 7.46
CA LEU A 176 -16.68 4.93 8.73
C LEU A 176 -15.98 5.93 9.68
N ILE A 177 -15.15 6.83 9.14
CA ILE A 177 -14.56 7.92 9.93
C ILE A 177 -15.66 8.85 10.44
N ALA A 178 -16.59 9.27 9.59
CA ALA A 178 -17.69 10.15 9.99
C ALA A 178 -18.55 9.51 11.09
N GLU A 179 -18.87 8.22 10.97
CA GLU A 179 -19.62 7.46 11.97
C GLU A 179 -18.86 7.37 13.30
N LYS A 180 -17.56 7.03 13.27
CA LYS A 180 -16.72 6.94 14.48
C LYS A 180 -16.70 8.25 15.27
N PHE A 181 -16.71 9.39 14.58
CA PHE A 181 -16.70 10.72 15.19
C PHE A 181 -18.11 11.36 15.29
N SER A 182 -19.18 10.61 15.03
CA SER A 182 -20.57 11.08 15.11
C SER A 182 -20.85 12.36 14.30
N LEU A 183 -20.23 12.47 13.13
CA LEU A 183 -20.40 13.63 12.24
C LEU A 183 -21.72 13.53 11.46
N PRO A 184 -22.33 14.66 11.07
CA PRO A 184 -23.56 14.65 10.26
C PRO A 184 -23.35 13.92 8.92
N PRO A 185 -24.31 13.11 8.44
CA PRO A 185 -24.19 12.35 7.19
C PRO A 185 -23.92 13.23 5.96
N ASN A 186 -24.50 14.44 5.95
CA ASN A 186 -24.42 15.39 4.83
C ASN A 186 -23.30 16.44 5.02
N ASN A 187 -22.30 16.15 5.85
CA ASN A 187 -21.17 17.07 5.98
C ASN A 187 -20.44 17.23 4.63
N SER A 188 -19.86 18.40 4.41
CA SER A 188 -19.12 18.74 3.19
C SER A 188 -17.63 18.91 3.47
N LEU A 189 -17.10 18.23 4.49
CA LEU A 189 -15.70 18.37 4.86
C LEU A 189 -14.81 17.90 3.68
N PRO A 190 -13.71 18.62 3.40
CA PRO A 190 -12.75 18.20 2.40
C PRO A 190 -12.12 16.86 2.82
N VAL A 191 -11.75 16.05 1.82
CA VAL A 191 -11.09 14.76 2.02
C VAL A 191 -9.70 14.84 1.41
N PHE A 192 -8.69 14.70 2.26
CA PHE A 192 -7.32 14.42 1.84
C PHE A 192 -7.12 12.92 1.74
N TYR A 193 -6.44 12.49 0.69
CA TYR A 193 -5.99 11.12 0.52
C TYR A 193 -4.48 11.12 0.32
N LEU A 194 -3.77 10.40 1.18
CA LEU A 194 -2.31 10.24 1.11
C LEU A 194 -1.98 8.85 0.61
N GLY A 195 -1.36 8.78 -0.57
CA GLY A 195 -0.98 7.53 -1.22
C GLY A 195 0.34 7.68 -1.96
N ASP A 196 1.06 6.59 -2.13
CA ASP A 196 2.35 6.59 -2.81
C ASP A 196 2.26 6.17 -4.27
N THR A 197 1.12 5.61 -4.72
CA THR A 197 0.99 5.07 -6.08
C THR A 197 0.17 5.94 -7.02
N VAL A 198 0.29 5.67 -8.33
CA VAL A 198 -0.59 6.23 -9.37
C VAL A 198 -2.06 5.83 -9.14
N ALA A 199 -2.30 4.59 -8.70
CA ALA A 199 -3.65 4.09 -8.45
C ALA A 199 -4.35 4.89 -7.35
N ASP A 200 -3.62 5.35 -6.33
CA ASP A 200 -4.14 6.25 -5.30
C ASP A 200 -4.59 7.59 -5.89
N MET A 201 -3.74 8.22 -6.70
CA MET A 201 -4.07 9.52 -7.31
C MET A 201 -5.29 9.40 -8.22
N MET A 202 -5.35 8.32 -9.01
CA MET A 202 -6.51 8.00 -9.86
C MET A 202 -7.77 7.73 -9.04
N THR A 203 -7.68 7.07 -7.88
CA THR A 203 -8.81 6.86 -6.96
C THR A 203 -9.47 8.18 -6.59
N VAL A 204 -8.66 9.17 -6.21
CA VAL A 204 -9.15 10.52 -5.85
C VAL A 204 -9.74 11.23 -7.07
N GLN A 205 -9.14 11.08 -8.25
CA GLN A 205 -9.71 11.64 -9.49
C GLN A 205 -11.09 11.03 -9.82
N GLN A 206 -11.28 9.73 -9.62
CA GLN A 206 -12.59 9.10 -9.82
C GLN A 206 -13.59 9.56 -8.76
N ALA A 207 -13.16 9.71 -7.51
CA ALA A 207 -13.98 10.29 -6.45
C ALA A 207 -14.50 11.69 -6.81
N ARG A 208 -13.66 12.55 -7.40
CA ARG A 208 -14.07 13.88 -7.91
C ARG A 208 -15.14 13.79 -8.99
N LYS A 209 -15.07 12.81 -9.89
CA LYS A 209 -16.06 12.65 -10.97
C LYS A 209 -17.42 12.18 -10.45
N ILE A 210 -17.42 11.28 -9.47
CA ILE A 210 -18.64 10.70 -8.90
C ILE A 210 -19.30 11.65 -7.88
N HIS A 211 -18.49 12.35 -7.08
CA HIS A 211 -18.95 13.27 -6.04
C HIS A 211 -18.28 14.64 -6.15
N PRO A 212 -18.55 15.41 -7.22
CA PRO A 212 -17.88 16.70 -7.49
C PRO A 212 -18.20 17.80 -6.48
N GLN A 213 -19.30 17.64 -5.72
CA GLN A 213 -19.72 18.59 -4.68
C GLN A 213 -18.81 18.60 -3.45
N ARG A 214 -17.96 17.58 -3.27
CA ARG A 214 -16.99 17.50 -2.16
C ARG A 214 -15.60 17.78 -2.71
N GLN A 215 -14.79 18.51 -1.95
CA GLN A 215 -13.39 18.73 -2.29
C GLN A 215 -12.58 17.47 -1.95
N TRP A 216 -12.03 16.84 -2.97
CA TRP A 216 -11.15 15.67 -2.85
C TRP A 216 -9.73 16.08 -3.22
N ILE A 217 -8.77 15.84 -2.34
CA ILE A 217 -7.39 16.32 -2.46
C ILE A 217 -6.47 15.11 -2.37
N ALA A 218 -5.68 14.89 -3.43
CA ALA A 218 -4.73 13.81 -3.53
C ALA A 218 -3.35 14.35 -3.14
N ILE A 219 -2.70 13.74 -2.16
CA ILE A 219 -1.34 14.08 -1.76
C ILE A 219 -0.47 12.85 -2.02
N GLY A 220 0.46 12.98 -2.95
CA GLY A 220 1.44 11.93 -3.23
C GLY A 220 2.46 11.87 -2.10
N VAL A 221 2.78 10.68 -1.60
CA VAL A 221 3.86 10.47 -0.63
C VAL A 221 4.97 9.70 -1.32
N LEU A 222 6.21 10.20 -1.29
CA LEU A 222 7.31 9.51 -1.96
C LEU A 222 7.81 8.32 -1.12
N PRO A 223 7.80 7.09 -1.67
CA PRO A 223 8.31 5.91 -0.98
C PRO A 223 9.76 6.09 -0.48
N PRO A 224 10.10 5.64 0.75
CA PRO A 224 11.42 5.84 1.33
C PRO A 224 12.59 5.31 0.48
N HIS A 225 12.38 4.18 -0.20
CA HIS A 225 13.40 3.58 -1.05
C HIS A 225 13.84 4.45 -2.24
N LEU A 226 13.05 5.46 -2.63
CA LEU A 226 13.42 6.42 -3.67
C LEU A 226 14.30 7.56 -3.15
N HIS A 227 14.40 7.76 -1.83
CA HIS A 227 15.04 8.95 -1.25
C HIS A 227 16.57 8.97 -1.47
N SER A 228 17.19 7.82 -1.72
CA SER A 228 18.63 7.72 -2.00
C SER A 228 19.03 8.13 -3.42
N ASP A 229 18.09 8.23 -4.35
CA ASP A 229 18.34 8.60 -5.75
C ASP A 229 17.51 9.85 -6.11
N PRO A 230 18.13 11.05 -6.11
CA PRO A 230 17.43 12.29 -6.42
C PRO A 230 16.75 12.31 -7.79
N TYR A 231 17.33 11.64 -8.78
CA TYR A 231 16.77 11.60 -10.14
C TYR A 231 15.51 10.72 -10.18
N ARG A 232 15.56 9.52 -9.58
CA ARG A 232 14.37 8.66 -9.48
C ARG A 232 13.28 9.30 -8.63
N LYS A 233 13.67 9.95 -7.52
CA LYS A 233 12.75 10.67 -6.64
C LYS A 233 11.98 11.75 -7.39
N GLU A 234 12.68 12.61 -8.15
CA GLU A 234 12.05 13.68 -8.91
C GLU A 234 11.19 13.15 -10.06
N LYS A 235 11.69 12.13 -10.77
CA LYS A 235 10.91 11.47 -11.82
C LYS A 235 9.59 10.90 -11.27
N TYR A 236 9.63 10.25 -10.10
CA TYR A 236 8.43 9.67 -9.49
C TYR A 236 7.47 10.73 -8.97
N ARG A 237 7.99 11.82 -8.37
CA ARG A 237 7.21 13.00 -8.01
C ARG A 237 6.41 13.53 -9.21
N GLN A 238 7.05 13.67 -10.37
CA GLN A 238 6.36 14.13 -11.58
C GLN A 238 5.30 13.13 -12.08
N ILE A 239 5.54 11.82 -11.92
CA ILE A 239 4.54 10.78 -12.25
C ILE A 239 3.28 10.96 -11.39
N LEU A 240 3.42 11.16 -10.07
CA LEU A 240 2.28 11.36 -9.16
C LEU A 240 1.52 12.65 -9.48
N LEU A 241 2.22 13.77 -9.72
CA LEU A 241 1.63 15.04 -10.15
C LEU A 241 0.83 14.87 -11.45
N ASN A 242 1.43 14.26 -12.48
CA ASN A 242 0.78 14.00 -13.76
C ASN A 242 -0.44 13.06 -13.63
N SER A 243 -0.46 12.22 -12.59
CA SER A 243 -1.53 11.27 -12.32
C SER A 243 -2.65 11.85 -11.45
N GLY A 244 -2.56 13.12 -11.06
CA GLY A 244 -3.63 13.84 -10.36
C GLY A 244 -3.36 14.23 -8.91
N ALA A 245 -2.12 14.04 -8.41
CA ALA A 245 -1.71 14.60 -7.13
C ALA A 245 -1.83 16.12 -7.15
N ASN A 246 -2.35 16.69 -6.07
CA ASN A 246 -2.39 18.14 -5.84
C ASN A 246 -1.07 18.66 -5.31
N ASP A 247 -0.41 17.84 -4.51
CA ASP A 247 0.92 18.08 -4.01
C ASP A 247 1.61 16.74 -3.78
N VAL A 248 2.94 16.77 -3.64
CA VAL A 248 3.74 15.59 -3.33
C VAL A 248 4.69 15.93 -2.18
N ILE A 249 4.68 15.09 -1.15
CA ILE A 249 5.52 15.23 0.04
C ILE A 249 6.52 14.08 0.13
N ASP A 250 7.63 14.32 0.82
CA ASP A 250 8.69 13.34 0.96
C ASP A 250 8.34 12.28 2.02
N LYS A 251 7.73 12.70 3.13
CA LYS A 251 7.30 11.81 4.22
C LYS A 251 5.85 12.07 4.55
N VAL A 252 5.13 11.04 4.97
CA VAL A 252 3.75 11.17 5.46
C VAL A 252 3.63 12.20 6.59
N THR A 253 4.65 12.28 7.45
CA THR A 253 4.70 13.23 8.58
C THR A 253 4.84 14.69 8.16
N ASP A 254 5.17 14.97 6.90
CA ASP A 254 5.26 16.33 6.36
C ASP A 254 3.89 16.89 5.97
N PHE A 255 2.84 16.06 6.03
CA PHE A 255 1.48 16.48 5.72
C PHE A 255 1.00 17.63 6.61
N ASN A 256 0.48 18.66 5.96
CA ASN A 256 -0.14 19.80 6.59
C ASN A 256 -1.46 20.08 5.85
N PRO A 257 -2.59 20.28 6.55
CA PRO A 257 -3.88 20.55 5.91
C PRO A 257 -3.94 21.87 5.11
N LYS A 258 -2.92 22.73 5.21
CA LYS A 258 -2.75 23.90 4.32
C LYS A 258 -2.21 23.53 2.92
N LEU A 259 -1.73 22.30 2.74
CA LEU A 259 -1.35 21.78 1.42
C LEU A 259 -2.61 21.64 0.56
N GLY A 260 -2.53 21.98 -0.72
CA GLY A 260 -3.69 21.91 -1.64
C GLY A 260 -4.54 23.20 -1.74
N ASP A 261 -4.15 24.30 -1.08
CA ASP A 261 -4.76 25.64 -1.27
C ASP A 261 -4.34 26.32 -2.60
N ALA A 262 -3.54 25.64 -3.44
CA ALA A 262 -3.17 26.17 -4.75
C ALA A 262 -4.40 26.12 -5.69
N PRO A 263 -4.84 27.25 -6.26
CA PRO A 263 -5.94 27.26 -7.20
C PRO A 263 -5.55 26.42 -8.43
N TYR A 264 -6.41 25.47 -8.78
CA TYR A 264 -6.32 24.74 -10.03
C TYR A 264 -6.35 25.76 -11.19
N PHE A 265 -5.30 25.80 -12.01
CA PHE A 265 -5.34 26.42 -13.33
C PHE A 265 -5.95 25.47 -14.35
#